data_AF-A0A067EYG3-F1
#
_entry.id   AF-A0A067EYG3-F1
#
_cell.length_a   1.000
_cell.length_b   1.000
_cell.length_c   1.000
_cell.angle_alpha   90.00
_cell.angle_beta   90.00
_cell.angle_gamma   90.00
#
_symmetry.space_group_name_H-M   'P 1'
#
loop_
_entity.id
_entity.type
_entity.pdbx_description
1 polymer ?
#
loop_
_entity_poly.entity_id
_entity_poly.type
_entity_poly.pdbx_seq_one_letter_code
_entity_poly.pdbx_strand_id
1 'polypeptide(L)'
;QDLCPEKRMLFYPNLPKIIGSDFLELRIRSIHGAMGSTSACHVFGHTHFSWDAVLDGIRYVQAPLAYPRERKRRMNGGENQLPYCVYSDGKFADKLSHCYWSDYYATNPRSPDITELAPWVARFYNRTWKSEF
;
A
#
# COMPACT_ATOMS: atom_id res chain seq x y z
N GLN A 1 -3.74 -9.14 -6.73
CA GLN A 1 -3.72 -7.64 -6.70
C GLN A 1 -3.64 -7.22 -5.23
N ASP A 2 -2.50 -7.51 -4.59
CA ASP A 2 -2.51 -7.77 -3.14
C ASP A 2 -1.90 -6.65 -2.29
N LEU A 3 -1.28 -5.66 -2.96
CA LEU A 3 -0.61 -4.50 -2.35
C LEU A 3 -1.18 -3.17 -2.86
N CYS A 4 -2.44 -3.18 -3.32
CA CYS A 4 -3.22 -2.01 -3.66
C CYS A 4 -4.59 -2.11 -2.99
N PRO A 5 -5.17 -1.02 -2.45
CA PRO A 5 -6.56 -1.04 -2.01
C PRO A 5 -7.52 -1.27 -3.19
N GLU A 6 -8.67 -1.87 -2.91
CA GLU A 6 -9.71 -2.07 -3.92
C GLU A 6 -10.12 -0.74 -4.56
N LYS A 7 -10.40 -0.77 -5.87
CA LYS A 7 -10.73 0.43 -6.67
C LYS A 7 -11.83 1.29 -6.04
N ARG A 8 -12.84 0.66 -5.43
CA ARG A 8 -13.95 1.34 -4.73
C ARG A 8 -13.53 2.22 -3.54
N MET A 9 -12.34 1.98 -3.00
CA MET A 9 -11.78 2.71 -1.85
C MET A 9 -10.79 3.79 -2.26
N LEU A 10 -10.47 3.92 -3.55
CA LEU A 10 -9.48 4.86 -4.08
C LEU A 10 -10.12 6.18 -4.50
N PHE A 11 -9.48 7.29 -4.14
CA PHE A 11 -9.82 8.61 -4.72
C PHE A 11 -9.42 8.73 -6.20
N TYR A 12 -8.37 8.02 -6.61
CA TYR A 12 -7.89 7.98 -8.00
C TYR A 12 -8.15 6.59 -8.59
N PRO A 13 -9.29 6.37 -9.28
CA PRO A 13 -9.72 5.04 -9.71
C PRO A 13 -8.86 4.46 -10.84
N ASN A 14 -8.03 5.29 -11.48
CA ASN A 14 -7.07 4.86 -12.50
C ASN A 14 -5.71 4.42 -11.91
N LEU A 15 -5.47 4.59 -10.61
CA LEU A 15 -4.22 4.18 -9.98
C LEU A 15 -3.85 2.72 -10.27
N PRO A 16 -4.77 1.73 -10.23
CA PRO A 16 -4.46 0.35 -10.58
C PRO A 16 -3.99 0.13 -12.02
N LYS A 17 -4.21 1.09 -12.94
CA LYS A 17 -3.75 1.00 -14.34
C LYS A 17 -2.28 1.35 -14.50
N ILE A 18 -1.67 1.98 -13.50
CA ILE A 18 -0.29 2.51 -13.56
C ILE A 18 0.65 1.84 -12.55
N ILE A 19 0.14 0.91 -11.73
CA ILE A 19 0.93 0.21 -10.71
C ILE A 19 0.76 -1.30 -10.83
N GLY A 20 1.85 -2.01 -10.53
CA GLY A 20 1.91 -3.46 -10.61
C GLY A 20 1.88 -3.98 -12.05
N SER A 21 2.36 -5.20 -12.23
CA SER A 21 2.23 -5.96 -13.47
C SER A 21 2.58 -7.41 -13.22
N ASP A 22 2.06 -8.31 -14.07
CA ASP A 22 2.38 -9.73 -13.98
C ASP A 22 3.88 -9.98 -14.23
N PHE A 23 4.52 -9.18 -15.07
CA PHE A 23 5.97 -9.24 -15.31
C PHE A 23 6.79 -8.88 -14.07
N LEU A 24 6.33 -7.93 -13.26
CA LEU A 24 6.99 -7.59 -12.00
C LEU A 24 6.83 -8.71 -10.97
N GLU A 25 5.64 -9.30 -10.90
CA GLU A 25 5.39 -10.46 -10.03
C GLU A 25 6.29 -11.64 -10.40
N LEU A 26 6.35 -12.00 -11.69
CA LEU A 26 7.25 -13.05 -12.18
C LEU A 26 8.72 -12.78 -11.82
N ARG A 27 9.16 -11.52 -11.89
CA ARG A 27 10.52 -11.14 -11.50
C ARG A 27 10.74 -11.28 -10.00
N ILE A 28 9.80 -10.84 -9.17
CA ILE A 28 9.87 -11.00 -7.71
C ILE A 28 9.99 -12.49 -7.35
N ARG A 29 9.19 -13.35 -8.01
CA ARG A 29 9.26 -14.80 -7.83
C ARG A 29 10.55 -15.41 -8.35
N SER A 30 11.16 -14.90 -9.41
CA SER A 30 12.48 -15.37 -9.85
C SER A 30 13.60 -15.08 -8.85
N ILE A 31 13.46 -14.02 -8.05
CA ILE A 31 14.47 -13.60 -7.06
C ILE A 31 14.26 -14.34 -5.73
N HIS A 32 13.02 -14.41 -5.26
CA HIS A 32 12.70 -14.94 -3.93
C HIS A 32 12.15 -16.36 -3.93
N GLY A 33 11.85 -16.93 -5.09
CA GLY A 33 11.12 -18.19 -5.23
C GLY A 33 9.62 -18.04 -5.02
N ALA A 34 8.90 -19.16 -5.14
CA ALA A 34 7.44 -19.18 -5.01
C ALA A 34 6.96 -18.87 -3.58
N MET A 35 7.70 -19.30 -2.56
CA MET A 35 7.31 -19.20 -1.14
C MET A 35 8.23 -18.31 -0.30
N GLY A 36 9.12 -17.54 -0.94
CA GLY A 36 10.07 -16.69 -0.25
C GLY A 36 11.02 -17.46 0.69
N SER A 37 11.60 -16.73 1.63
CA SER A 37 12.44 -17.24 2.72
C SER A 37 12.33 -16.28 3.90
N THR A 38 12.90 -16.64 5.06
CA THR A 38 12.98 -15.72 6.21
C THR A 38 13.75 -14.42 5.91
N SER A 39 14.53 -14.40 4.82
CA SER A 39 15.24 -13.23 4.34
C SER A 39 14.63 -12.56 3.09
N ALA A 40 13.49 -13.04 2.61
CA ALA A 40 12.85 -12.49 1.42
C ALA A 40 12.11 -11.17 1.74
N CYS A 41 12.57 -10.08 1.15
CA CYS A 41 11.93 -8.77 1.29
C CYS A 41 11.94 -8.01 -0.03
N HIS A 42 10.77 -7.48 -0.41
CA HIS A 42 10.59 -6.59 -1.54
C HIS A 42 10.22 -5.19 -1.04
N VAL A 43 11.11 -4.22 -1.24
CA VAL A 43 10.87 -2.81 -0.91
C VAL A 43 10.39 -2.08 -2.16
N PHE A 44 9.28 -1.35 -2.05
CA PHE A 44 8.64 -0.67 -3.18
C PHE A 44 8.06 0.70 -2.77
N GLY A 45 7.47 1.42 -3.73
CA GLY A 45 7.07 2.83 -3.56
C GLY A 45 5.93 3.29 -4.47
N HIS A 46 5.92 4.60 -4.76
CA HIS A 46 5.02 5.31 -5.68
C HIS A 46 3.59 5.60 -5.17
N THR A 47 2.86 4.65 -4.58
CA THR A 47 1.41 4.87 -4.27
C THR A 47 1.13 5.74 -3.05
N HIS A 48 2.17 6.15 -2.31
CA HIS A 48 2.08 6.85 -1.01
C HIS A 48 1.35 6.06 0.09
N PHE A 49 0.79 4.88 -0.16
CA PHE A 49 0.23 4.01 0.86
C PHE A 49 1.32 3.32 1.67
N SER A 50 1.26 3.37 2.99
CA SER A 50 2.19 2.56 3.80
C SER A 50 1.76 1.10 3.74
N TRP A 51 2.71 0.21 3.44
CA TRP A 51 2.54 -1.25 3.43
C TRP A 51 3.64 -1.92 4.23
N ASP A 52 3.26 -2.89 5.04
CA ASP A 52 4.16 -3.89 5.62
C ASP A 52 3.38 -5.18 5.84
N ALA A 53 3.48 -6.08 4.88
CA ALA A 53 2.74 -7.33 4.86
C ALA A 53 3.62 -8.47 4.34
N VAL A 54 3.41 -9.68 4.86
CA VAL A 54 4.06 -10.89 4.35
C VAL A 54 3.04 -11.62 3.48
N LEU A 55 3.38 -11.82 2.21
CA LEU A 55 2.59 -12.59 1.26
C LEU A 55 3.48 -13.72 0.73
N ASP A 56 3.01 -14.97 0.84
CA ASP A 56 3.73 -16.16 0.38
C ASP A 56 5.20 -16.18 0.83
N GLY A 57 5.44 -15.85 2.10
CA GLY A 57 6.78 -15.81 2.70
C GLY A 57 7.71 -14.68 2.25
N ILE A 58 7.23 -13.73 1.44
CA ILE A 58 7.97 -12.52 1.04
C ILE A 58 7.41 -11.33 1.81
N ARG A 59 8.27 -10.57 2.49
CA ARG A 59 7.87 -9.32 3.15
C ARG A 59 7.86 -8.16 2.16
N TYR A 60 6.71 -7.54 1.96
CA TYR A 60 6.53 -6.37 1.11
C TYR A 60 6.45 -5.10 1.95
N VAL A 61 7.41 -4.19 1.77
CA VAL A 61 7.51 -2.95 2.54
C VAL A 61 7.41 -1.74 1.62
N GLN A 62 6.46 -0.86 1.93
CA GLN A 62 6.38 0.49 1.38
C GLN A 62 6.30 1.48 2.54
N ALA A 63 7.37 2.25 2.76
CA ALA A 63 7.46 3.30 3.77
C ALA A 63 7.64 4.68 3.09
N PRO A 64 6.60 5.22 2.43
CA PRO A 64 6.74 6.38 1.58
C PRO A 64 6.81 7.65 2.42
N LEU A 65 7.67 8.59 2.00
CA LEU A 65 7.76 9.90 2.64
C LEU A 65 6.47 10.71 2.45
N ALA A 66 5.79 10.58 1.31
CA ALA A 66 4.54 11.28 0.97
C ALA A 66 4.65 12.83 0.97
N TYR A 67 3.59 13.51 0.51
CA TYR A 67 3.55 14.97 0.52
C TYR A 67 3.46 15.52 1.95
N PRO A 68 3.93 16.77 2.23
CA PRO A 68 3.89 17.35 3.58
C PRO A 68 2.50 17.30 4.24
N ARG A 69 1.41 17.51 3.48
CA ARG A 69 0.04 17.42 4.00
C ARG A 69 -0.37 15.99 4.38
N GLU A 70 0.17 14.99 3.69
CA GLU A 70 -0.08 13.57 3.94
C GLU A 70 0.76 13.07 5.13
N ARG A 71 1.99 13.58 5.26
CA ARG A 71 2.91 13.32 6.39
C ARG A 71 2.35 13.72 7.74
N LYS A 72 1.62 14.85 7.81
CA LYS A 72 0.96 15.29 9.06
C LYS A 72 0.02 14.26 9.67
N ARG A 73 -0.44 13.27 8.90
CA ARG A 73 -1.34 12.19 9.33
C ARG A 73 -0.61 10.86 9.59
N ARG A 74 0.73 10.82 9.49
CA ARG A 74 1.59 9.64 9.67
C ARG A 74 2.34 9.73 11.01
N MET A 75 3.13 8.71 11.33
CA MET A 75 4.04 8.67 12.50
C MET A 75 4.73 10.01 12.73
N ASN A 76 4.57 10.56 13.95
CA ASN A 76 5.18 11.82 14.39
C ASN A 76 4.82 13.07 13.56
N GLY A 77 3.71 13.08 12.82
CA GLY A 77 3.29 14.26 12.05
C GLY A 77 4.26 14.66 10.93
N GLY A 78 5.23 13.80 10.59
CA GLY A 78 6.28 14.06 9.62
C GLY A 78 7.49 14.83 10.15
N GLU A 79 7.47 15.30 11.39
CA GLU A 79 8.65 15.93 12.02
C GLU A 79 9.66 14.85 12.42
N ASN A 80 10.92 15.04 12.05
CA ASN A 80 12.03 14.10 12.29
C ASN A 80 11.82 12.69 11.73
N GLN A 81 10.97 12.54 10.70
CA GLN A 81 10.76 11.24 10.06
C GLN A 81 11.99 10.86 9.23
N LEU A 82 12.87 10.06 9.81
CA LEU A 82 14.01 9.47 9.10
C LEU A 82 13.52 8.37 8.15
N PRO A 83 14.29 8.06 7.09
CA PRO A 83 14.04 6.87 6.28
C PRO A 83 13.91 5.64 7.16
N TYR A 84 12.92 4.81 6.87
CA TYR A 84 12.71 3.57 7.61
C TYR A 84 13.87 2.61 7.34
N CYS A 85 14.64 2.28 8.37
CA CYS A 85 15.73 1.31 8.27
C CYS A 85 15.12 -0.11 8.20
N VAL A 86 15.15 -0.72 7.02
CA VAL A 86 14.53 -2.04 6.80
C VAL A 86 15.41 -3.17 7.32
N TYR A 87 16.73 -3.02 7.28
CA TYR A 87 17.69 -4.07 7.63
C TYR A 87 18.91 -3.47 8.32
N SER A 88 19.26 -3.99 9.49
CA SER A 88 20.49 -3.68 10.22
C SER A 88 20.94 -4.91 11.01
N ASP A 89 22.24 -5.02 11.28
CA ASP A 89 22.79 -6.01 12.21
C ASP A 89 22.37 -7.47 11.92
N GLY A 90 22.30 -7.84 10.64
CA GLY A 90 21.95 -9.18 10.23
C GLY A 90 20.46 -9.52 10.28
N LYS A 91 19.59 -8.55 10.61
CA LYS A 91 18.15 -8.77 10.77
C LYS A 91 17.31 -7.70 10.08
N PHE A 92 16.13 -8.11 9.65
CA PHE A 92 15.09 -7.17 9.26
C PHE A 92 14.52 -6.46 10.49
N ALA A 93 14.17 -5.19 10.33
CA ALA A 93 13.44 -4.44 11.34
C ALA A 93 12.06 -5.06 11.62
N ASP A 94 11.48 -4.78 12.78
CA ASP A 94 10.13 -5.23 13.13
C ASP A 94 9.05 -4.67 12.19
N LYS A 95 7.80 -5.10 12.31
CA LYS A 95 6.71 -4.60 11.45
C LYS A 95 6.51 -3.08 11.66
N LEU A 96 6.37 -2.34 10.56
CA LEU A 96 6.06 -0.92 10.56
C LEU A 96 4.68 -0.68 11.21
N SER A 97 4.64 0.09 12.30
CA SER A 97 3.46 0.20 13.18
C SER A 97 2.30 1.08 12.66
N HIS A 98 2.35 1.58 11.42
CA HIS A 98 1.36 2.54 10.89
C HIS A 98 0.95 2.27 9.43
N CYS A 99 0.75 1.00 9.08
CA CYS A 99 0.34 0.58 7.74
C CYS A 99 -1.17 0.28 7.68
N TYR A 100 -2.01 1.32 7.67
CA TYR A 100 -3.48 1.17 7.70
C TYR A 100 -4.02 0.10 6.75
N TRP A 101 -3.58 0.07 5.48
CA TRP A 101 -4.07 -0.89 4.52
C TRP A 101 -3.59 -2.33 4.79
N SER A 102 -2.37 -2.49 5.29
CA SER A 102 -1.88 -3.81 5.72
C SER A 102 -2.69 -4.33 6.90
N ASP A 103 -2.98 -3.48 7.88
CA ASP A 103 -3.75 -3.87 9.06
C ASP A 103 -5.23 -4.12 8.73
N TYR A 104 -5.80 -3.30 7.83
CA TYR A 104 -7.15 -3.51 7.30
C TYR A 104 -7.25 -4.88 6.62
N TYR A 105 -6.37 -5.20 5.66
CA TYR A 105 -6.42 -6.46 4.92
C TYR A 105 -5.93 -7.67 5.71
N ALA A 106 -5.30 -7.49 6.88
CA ALA A 106 -5.00 -8.58 7.79
C ALA A 106 -6.26 -9.17 8.46
N THR A 107 -7.35 -8.39 8.53
CA THR A 107 -8.60 -8.78 9.20
C THR A 107 -9.83 -8.72 8.30
N ASN A 108 -9.73 -8.06 7.15
CA ASN A 108 -10.81 -7.91 6.19
C ASN A 108 -10.43 -8.59 4.87
N PRO A 109 -11.20 -9.57 4.39
CA PRO A 109 -10.95 -10.16 3.09
C PRO A 109 -11.12 -9.12 1.98
N ARG A 110 -10.38 -9.30 0.89
CA ARG A 110 -10.54 -8.50 -0.32
C ARG A 110 -11.86 -8.87 -0.99
N SER A 111 -12.59 -7.86 -1.51
CA SER A 111 -13.84 -8.08 -2.27
C SER A 111 -13.84 -7.28 -3.57
N PRO A 112 -12.95 -7.61 -4.53
CA PRO A 112 -12.72 -6.80 -5.73
C PRO A 112 -13.95 -6.68 -6.65
N ASP A 113 -14.89 -7.62 -6.56
CA ASP A 113 -16.14 -7.61 -7.34
C ASP A 113 -17.14 -6.53 -6.87
N ILE A 114 -16.96 -5.99 -5.65
CA ILE A 114 -17.75 -4.87 -5.17
C ILE A 114 -17.30 -3.62 -5.92
N THR A 115 -18.20 -3.08 -6.75
CA THR A 115 -17.94 -1.89 -7.57
C THR A 115 -18.53 -0.61 -6.98
N GLU A 116 -19.42 -0.73 -5.98
CA GLU A 116 -19.98 0.41 -5.27
C GLU A 116 -18.90 1.15 -4.49
N LEU A 117 -18.79 2.47 -4.73
CA LEU A 117 -17.81 3.33 -4.06
C LEU A 117 -18.01 3.32 -2.55
N ALA A 118 -16.92 3.23 -1.81
CA ALA A 118 -16.98 3.36 -0.36
C ALA A 118 -17.57 4.74 0.02
N PRO A 119 -18.38 4.84 1.10
CA PRO A 119 -19.10 6.07 1.43
C PRO A 119 -18.20 7.32 1.55
N TRP A 120 -16.99 7.15 2.09
CA TRP A 120 -16.01 8.23 2.23
C TRP A 120 -15.36 8.67 0.91
N VAL A 121 -15.42 7.85 -0.14
CA VAL A 121 -15.00 8.17 -1.51
C VAL A 121 -16.16 8.77 -2.29
N ALA A 122 -17.36 8.17 -2.21
CA ALA A 122 -18.55 8.58 -2.95
C ALA A 122 -18.89 10.07 -2.76
N ARG A 123 -18.70 10.61 -1.55
CA ARG A 123 -18.94 12.04 -1.24
C ARG A 123 -18.14 13.02 -2.12
N PHE A 124 -17.01 12.60 -2.69
CA PHE A 124 -16.20 13.46 -3.57
C PHE A 124 -16.69 13.45 -5.02
N TYR A 125 -17.42 12.40 -5.44
CA TYR A 125 -18.01 12.27 -6.78
C TYR A 125 -19.40 12.89 -6.87
N ASN A 126 -20.12 13.01 -5.76
CA ASN A 126 -21.45 13.63 -5.70
C ASN A 126 -21.43 15.17 -5.80
N ARG A 127 -20.25 15.80 -5.72
CA ARG A 127 -20.10 17.28 -5.74
C ARG A 127 -19.95 17.87 -7.14
N THR A 128 -19.61 17.07 -8.16
CA THR A 128 -19.37 17.54 -9.53
C THR A 128 -20.61 17.55 -10.43
N TRP A 129 -21.78 17.12 -9.94
CA TRP A 129 -23.02 17.01 -10.75
C TRP A 129 -24.12 18.03 -10.38
N LYS A 130 -23.79 19.11 -9.65
CA LYS A 130 -24.76 20.16 -9.27
C LYS A 130 -24.30 21.59 -9.61
N SER A 131 -23.61 21.79 -10.73
CA SER A 131 -23.21 23.14 -11.14
C SER A 131 -23.21 23.40 -12.65
N GLU A 132 -24.09 22.74 -13.41
CA GLU A 132 -24.44 23.15 -14.77
C GLU A 132 -25.89 22.75 -15.03
N PHE A 133 -26.85 23.58 -14.60
CA PHE A 133 -28.17 23.85 -15.20
C PHE A 133 -28.82 24.99 -14.41
#